data_AF-A0A8I1P1K7-F1
#
_entry.id   AF-A0A8I1P1K7-F1
#
_cell.length_a   1.000
_cell.length_b   1.000
_cell.length_c   1.000
_cell.angle_alpha   90.00
_cell.angle_beta   90.00
_cell.angle_gamma   90.00
#
_symmetry.space_group_name_H-M   'P 1'
#
loop_
_entity.id
_entity.type
_entity.pdbx_description
1 polymer ?
#
loop_
_entity_poly.entity_id
_entity_poly.type
_entity_poly.pdbx_seq_one_letter_code
_entity_poly.pdbx_strand_id
1 'polypeptide(L)'
;MHYSRMTTGTRAIPNYRLYGERIEATPDFWVHCETIPERTHLHKFEISAHRHESFFQIFLVTEGGGEMLGPQRPLSFSAPCALFIPPGAVHGFRFARDVDGTVVTALVERLSA
;
A
#
# COMPACT_ATOMS: atom_id res chain seq x y z
N MET A 1 43.73 14.12 12.42
CA MET A 1 42.65 13.24 11.92
C MET A 1 41.63 13.10 13.03
N HIS A 2 40.33 13.18 12.75
CA HIS A 2 39.25 12.41 13.39
C HIS A 2 37.91 12.91 12.82
N TYR A 3 37.36 12.18 11.85
CA TYR A 3 36.03 12.38 11.28
C TYR A 3 35.01 11.76 12.25
N SER A 4 34.03 12.52 12.74
CA SER A 4 32.91 11.97 13.52
C SER A 4 31.73 11.72 12.58
N ARG A 5 31.29 10.45 12.54
CA ARG A 5 30.31 9.87 11.61
C ARG A 5 28.92 10.47 11.79
N MET A 6 28.27 10.86 10.68
CA MET A 6 26.81 11.04 10.65
C MET A 6 26.13 9.67 10.60
N THR A 7 25.36 9.33 11.64
CA THR A 7 24.45 8.20 11.66
C THR A 7 23.14 8.60 10.98
N THR A 8 22.89 8.05 9.79
CA THR A 8 21.63 8.16 9.06
C THR A 8 20.51 7.53 9.89
N GLY A 9 19.56 8.34 10.36
CA GLY A 9 18.40 7.87 11.11
C GLY A 9 17.52 6.95 10.27
N THR A 10 17.37 5.70 10.70
CA THR A 10 16.44 4.74 10.11
C THR A 10 15.02 5.20 10.42
N ARG A 11 14.35 5.86 9.46
CA ARG A 11 12.94 6.22 9.60
C ARG A 11 12.12 4.93 9.69
N ALA A 12 11.60 4.64 10.87
CA ALA A 12 10.81 3.44 11.12
C ALA A 12 9.65 3.33 10.13
N ILE A 13 9.52 2.18 9.46
CA ILE A 13 8.43 1.90 8.52
C ILE A 13 7.17 1.60 9.36
N PRO A 14 6.10 2.38 9.25
CA PRO A 14 4.88 2.15 10.02
C PRO A 14 4.17 0.87 9.59
N ASN A 15 3.60 0.16 10.56
CA ASN A 15 2.72 -0.99 10.36
C ASN A 15 1.29 -0.49 10.58
N TYR A 16 0.47 -0.52 9.53
CA TYR A 16 -0.93 -0.13 9.60
C TYR A 16 -1.80 -1.41 9.55
N ARG A 17 -3.07 -1.36 9.98
CA ARG A 17 -4.08 -2.37 9.59
C ARG A 17 -5.03 -1.88 8.49
N LEU A 18 -5.06 -0.58 8.24
CA LEU A 18 -5.54 0.09 7.03
C LEU A 18 -4.79 1.42 7.05
N TYR A 19 -4.33 1.93 5.91
CA TYR A 19 -3.54 3.16 5.88
C TYR A 19 -4.37 4.32 6.49
N GLY A 20 -3.98 4.75 7.70
CA GLY A 20 -4.71 5.76 8.48
C GLY A 20 -5.52 5.26 9.69
N GLU A 21 -5.72 3.95 9.89
CA GLU A 21 -6.51 3.43 11.02
C GLU A 21 -5.65 2.87 12.18
N ARG A 22 -6.04 3.19 13.42
CA ARG A 22 -5.41 2.70 14.67
C ARG A 22 -5.88 1.27 14.98
N ILE A 23 -4.99 0.46 15.55
CA ILE A 23 -5.12 -1.00 15.76
C ILE A 23 -6.23 -1.40 16.77
N GLU A 24 -7.10 -0.53 17.26
CA GLU A 24 -7.90 -0.85 18.46
C GLU A 24 -9.24 -1.57 18.23
N ALA A 25 -9.73 -1.73 16.98
CA ALA A 25 -10.94 -2.52 16.71
C ALA A 25 -10.66 -3.65 15.71
N THR A 26 -11.14 -4.87 15.97
CA THR A 26 -11.24 -5.91 14.93
C THR A 26 -12.20 -5.39 13.85
N PRO A 27 -11.78 -5.27 12.58
CA PRO A 27 -12.68 -4.85 11.53
C PRO A 27 -13.81 -5.87 11.37
N ASP A 28 -15.05 -5.39 11.25
CA ASP A 28 -16.24 -6.23 11.03
C ASP A 28 -16.42 -6.61 9.54
N PHE A 29 -15.31 -6.77 8.80
CA PHE A 29 -15.35 -7.11 7.38
C PHE A 29 -14.45 -8.31 7.08
N TRP A 30 -14.87 -9.12 6.10
CA TRP A 30 -14.05 -10.22 5.57
C TRP A 30 -13.27 -9.76 4.34
N VAL A 31 -13.96 -8.98 3.49
CA VAL A 31 -13.43 -8.33 2.30
C VAL A 31 -13.93 -6.89 2.29
N HIS A 32 -13.06 -5.95 1.95
CA HIS A 32 -13.39 -4.55 1.70
C HIS A 32 -12.95 -4.16 0.29
N CYS A 33 -13.81 -3.45 -0.43
CA CYS A 33 -13.53 -2.95 -1.77
C CYS A 33 -13.81 -1.45 -1.81
N GLU A 34 -12.86 -0.70 -2.36
CA GLU A 34 -12.98 0.74 -2.59
C GLU A 34 -12.31 1.12 -3.91
N THR A 35 -12.67 2.26 -4.48
CA THR A 35 -12.02 2.73 -5.71
C THR A 35 -10.63 3.29 -5.40
N ILE A 36 -9.69 3.13 -6.34
CA ILE A 36 -8.33 3.69 -6.19
C ILE A 36 -8.37 5.23 -6.07
N PRO A 37 -9.18 5.96 -6.86
CA PRO A 37 -9.32 7.40 -6.71
C PRO A 37 -9.79 7.83 -5.32
N GLU A 38 -10.83 7.20 -4.76
CA GLU A 38 -11.35 7.54 -3.42
C GLU A 38 -10.27 7.40 -2.34
N ARG A 39 -9.51 6.29 -2.38
CA ARG A 39 -8.43 6.01 -1.43
C ARG A 39 -7.27 6.99 -1.54
N THR A 40 -6.93 7.40 -2.76
CA THR A 40 -5.69 8.14 -3.06
C THR A 40 -5.87 9.65 -3.10
N HIS A 41 -7.07 10.16 -3.37
CA HIS A 41 -7.34 11.61 -3.41
C HIS A 41 -7.02 12.27 -2.06
N LEU A 42 -7.37 11.59 -0.96
CA LEU A 42 -7.07 12.03 0.40
C LEU A 42 -5.56 12.12 0.70
N HIS A 43 -4.73 11.48 -0.12
CA HIS A 43 -3.28 11.41 0.03
C HIS A 43 -2.52 12.02 -1.15
N LYS A 44 -3.16 12.92 -1.92
CA LYS A 44 -2.53 13.61 -3.07
C LYS A 44 -1.91 12.65 -4.09
N PHE A 45 -2.54 11.49 -4.30
CA PHE A 45 -2.07 10.42 -5.22
C PHE A 45 -0.75 9.75 -4.80
N GLU A 46 -0.29 9.96 -3.57
CA GLU A 46 0.90 9.31 -3.02
C GLU A 46 0.57 8.57 -1.72
N ILE A 47 0.73 7.24 -1.74
CA ILE A 47 0.66 6.39 -0.57
C ILE A 47 2.09 6.06 -0.15
N SER A 48 2.50 6.57 1.02
CA SER A 48 3.85 6.30 1.55
C SER A 48 4.07 4.81 1.80
N ALA A 49 5.32 4.36 1.69
CA ALA A 49 5.68 2.96 1.93
C ALA A 49 5.25 2.50 3.33
N HIS A 50 4.50 1.41 3.38
CA HIS A 50 3.94 0.79 4.58
C HIS A 50 3.81 -0.72 4.37
N ARG A 51 3.37 -1.43 5.41
CA ARG A 51 3.08 -2.86 5.35
C ARG A 51 1.91 -3.20 6.26
N HIS A 52 1.31 -4.35 5.98
CA HIS A 52 0.17 -4.90 6.68
C HIS A 52 0.40 -6.40 6.89
N GLU A 53 0.35 -6.89 8.12
CA GLU A 53 0.64 -8.30 8.43
C GLU A 53 -0.61 -9.21 8.33
N SER A 54 -1.81 -8.63 8.45
CA SER A 54 -3.06 -9.41 8.66
C SER A 54 -3.91 -9.61 7.40
N PHE A 55 -3.56 -9.00 6.27
CA PHE A 55 -4.32 -9.07 5.02
C PHE A 55 -3.43 -8.93 3.79
N PHE A 56 -3.98 -9.32 2.65
CA PHE A 56 -3.43 -8.99 1.33
C PHE A 56 -4.29 -7.94 0.64
N GLN A 57 -3.72 -7.29 -0.37
CA GLN A 57 -4.44 -6.40 -1.27
C GLN A 57 -4.27 -6.84 -2.72
N ILE A 58 -5.33 -6.68 -3.51
CA ILE A 58 -5.29 -6.77 -4.98
C ILE A 58 -5.76 -5.43 -5.53
N PHE A 59 -4.90 -4.76 -6.30
CA PHE A 59 -5.27 -3.56 -7.06
C PHE A 59 -5.59 -3.98 -8.49
N LEU A 60 -6.82 -3.74 -8.92
CA LEU A 60 -7.25 -3.92 -10.29
C LEU A 60 -7.28 -2.53 -10.94
N VAL A 61 -6.21 -2.20 -11.67
CA VAL A 61 -6.03 -0.89 -12.31
C VAL A 61 -6.61 -0.97 -13.71
N THR A 62 -7.65 -0.18 -13.98
CA THR A 62 -8.40 -0.19 -15.25
C THR A 62 -7.98 0.95 -16.18
N GLU A 63 -7.52 2.08 -15.63
CA GLU A 63 -7.03 3.24 -16.39
C GLU A 63 -5.80 3.88 -15.71
N GLY A 64 -5.01 4.64 -16.49
CA GLY A 64 -3.82 5.34 -15.99
C GLY A 64 -2.64 4.41 -15.67
N GLY A 65 -1.97 4.67 -14.54
CA GLY A 65 -0.78 3.93 -14.12
C GLY A 65 -0.09 4.55 -12.90
N GLY A 66 1.19 4.25 -12.73
CA GLY A 66 1.99 4.83 -11.65
C GLY A 66 3.27 4.07 -11.35
N GLU A 67 3.78 4.29 -10.15
CA GLU A 67 4.93 3.60 -9.59
C GLU A 67 4.56 2.92 -8.27
N MET A 68 4.92 1.65 -8.12
CA MET A 68 4.93 0.96 -6.85
C MET A 68 6.26 1.20 -6.15
N LEU A 69 6.19 1.73 -4.93
CA LEU A 69 7.34 1.99 -4.06
C LEU A 69 7.58 0.76 -3.18
N GLY A 70 8.80 0.25 -3.14
CA GLY A 70 9.17 -0.91 -2.32
C GLY A 70 10.56 -0.74 -1.71
N PRO A 71 11.11 -1.78 -1.07
CA PRO A 71 12.46 -1.75 -0.50
C PRO A 71 13.57 -1.64 -1.56
N GLN A 72 13.26 -1.91 -2.82
CA GLN A 72 14.17 -1.78 -3.95
C GLN A 72 13.89 -0.48 -4.73
N ARG A 73 14.18 -0.47 -6.03
CA ARG A 73 13.82 0.64 -6.93
C ARG A 73 12.29 0.65 -7.18
N PRO A 74 11.69 1.83 -7.40
CA PRO A 74 10.30 1.93 -7.83
C PRO A 74 10.04 1.08 -9.08
N LEU A 75 8.88 0.43 -9.11
CA LEU A 75 8.43 -0.36 -10.25
C LEU A 75 7.27 0.34 -10.95
N SER A 76 7.44 0.74 -12.20
CA SER A 76 6.38 1.35 -12.99
C SER A 76 5.34 0.33 -13.42
N PHE A 77 4.07 0.74 -13.48
CA PHE A 77 2.96 -0.03 -14.02
C PHE A 77 2.03 0.85 -14.86
N SER A 78 1.33 0.24 -15.80
CA SER A 78 0.30 0.88 -16.63
C SER A 78 -0.94 0.01 -16.68
N ALA A 79 -2.10 0.64 -16.76
CA ALA A 79 -3.35 -0.06 -16.98
C ALA A 79 -3.44 -0.69 -18.40
N PRO A 80 -4.24 -1.74 -18.60
CA PRO A 80 -4.91 -2.52 -17.56
C PRO A 80 -3.93 -3.50 -16.89
N CYS A 81 -3.93 -3.57 -15.56
CA CYS A 81 -3.13 -4.55 -14.83
C CYS A 81 -3.70 -4.90 -13.46
N ALA A 82 -3.19 -6.00 -12.89
CA ALA A 82 -3.45 -6.39 -11.52
C ALA A 82 -2.14 -6.38 -10.72
N LEU A 83 -2.15 -5.72 -9.55
CA LEU A 83 -1.03 -5.73 -8.62
C LEU A 83 -1.45 -6.50 -7.37
N PHE A 84 -0.70 -7.53 -7.01
CA PHE A 84 -0.91 -8.31 -5.81
C PHE A 84 0.10 -7.93 -4.74
N ILE A 85 -0.39 -7.59 -3.56
CA ILE A 85 0.40 -7.24 -2.39
C ILE A 85 0.16 -8.30 -1.30
N PRO A 86 1.11 -9.22 -1.08
CA PRO A 86 0.97 -10.23 -0.04
C PRO A 86 1.12 -9.62 1.36
N PRO A 87 0.64 -10.31 2.42
CA PRO A 87 0.85 -9.87 3.80
C PRO A 87 2.35 -9.72 4.11
N GLY A 88 2.68 -8.70 4.89
CA GLY A 88 4.05 -8.37 5.30
C GLY A 88 4.90 -7.65 4.24
N ALA A 89 4.45 -7.58 2.99
CA ALA A 89 5.19 -6.87 1.93
C ALA A 89 5.21 -5.35 2.20
N VAL A 90 6.40 -4.76 2.16
CA VAL A 90 6.56 -3.30 2.17
C VAL A 90 6.19 -2.76 0.78
N HIS A 91 5.19 -1.89 0.74
CA HIS A 91 4.66 -1.32 -0.48
C HIS A 91 4.17 0.12 -0.26
N GLY A 92 4.22 0.92 -1.31
CA GLY A 92 3.62 2.25 -1.40
C GLY A 92 3.34 2.54 -2.87
N PHE A 93 2.71 3.68 -3.16
CA PHE A 93 2.30 4.00 -4.52
C PHE A 93 2.42 5.48 -4.82
N ARG A 94 2.80 5.79 -6.06
CA ARG A 94 2.61 7.09 -6.70
C ARG A 94 1.74 6.88 -7.91
N PHE A 95 0.47 7.24 -7.80
CA PHE A 95 -0.48 7.06 -8.88
C PHE A 95 -0.47 8.27 -9.81
N ALA A 96 -0.70 8.01 -11.10
CA ALA A 96 -1.05 9.07 -12.04
C ALA A 96 -2.43 9.66 -11.69
N ARG A 97 -2.70 10.89 -12.11
CA ARG A 97 -3.94 11.60 -11.77
C ARG A 97 -5.18 11.02 -12.46
N ASP A 98 -4.97 10.33 -13.58
CA ASP A 98 -5.94 9.62 -14.39
C ASP A 98 -6.04 8.14 -14.01
N VAL A 99 -5.48 7.73 -12.86
CA VAL A 99 -5.65 6.36 -12.39
C VAL A 99 -7.13 6.07 -12.13
N ASP A 100 -7.59 4.90 -12.56
CA ASP A 100 -8.87 4.35 -12.12
C ASP A 100 -8.74 2.85 -11.85
N GLY A 101 -9.66 2.32 -11.06
CA GLY A 101 -9.70 0.92 -10.68
C GLY A 101 -10.22 0.70 -9.27
N THR A 102 -10.07 -0.54 -8.80
CA THR A 102 -10.55 -0.98 -7.48
C THR A 102 -9.41 -1.61 -6.70
N VAL A 103 -9.36 -1.36 -5.40
CA VAL A 103 -8.54 -2.15 -4.49
C VAL A 103 -9.43 -3.05 -3.65
N VAL A 104 -9.06 -4.32 -3.59
CA VAL A 104 -9.70 -5.35 -2.77
C VAL A 104 -8.76 -5.67 -1.62
N THR A 105 -9.26 -5.59 -0.39
CA THR A 105 -8.54 -5.91 0.84
C THR A 105 -9.22 -7.09 1.51
N ALA A 106 -8.49 -8.15 1.86
CA ALA A 106 -9.08 -9.32 2.50
C ALA A 106 -8.24 -9.88 3.65
N LEU A 107 -8.89 -10.12 4.80
CA LEU A 107 -8.25 -10.62 6.01
C LEU A 107 -7.85 -12.10 5.83
N VAL A 108 -6.58 -12.43 6.06
CA VAL A 108 -6.06 -13.79 5.87
C VAL A 108 -6.80 -14.80 6.75
N GLU A 109 -7.01 -14.46 8.03
CA GLU A 109 -7.65 -15.34 9.02
C GLU A 109 -9.11 -15.68 8.69
N ARG A 110 -9.78 -14.85 7.88
CA ARG A 110 -11.19 -15.06 7.49
C ARG A 110 -11.34 -15.85 6.19
N LEU A 111 -10.24 -16.10 5.48
CA LEU A 111 -10.22 -16.83 4.20
C LEU A 111 -9.57 -18.21 4.29
N SER A 112 -8.95 -18.55 5.43
CA SER A 112 -8.56 -19.92 5.75
C SER A 112 -9.80 -20.81 5.88
N ALA A 113 -10.07 -21.59 4.83
CA ALA A 113 -11.07 -22.67 4.81
C ALA A 113 -10.62 -23.87 5.64
#